data_AF-A0A1I7YD19-F1
#
_entry.id   AF-A0A1I7YD19-F1
#
_cell.length_a   1.000
_cell.length_b   1.000
_cell.length_c   1.000
_cell.angle_alpha   90.00
_cell.angle_beta   90.00
_cell.angle_gamma   90.00
#
_symmetry.space_group_name_H-M   'P 1'
#
loop_
_entity.id
_entity.type
_entity.pdbx_description
1 polymer ?
#
loop_
_entity_poly.entity_id
_entity_poly.type
_entity_poly.pdbx_seq_one_letter_code
_entity_poly.pdbx_strand_id
1 'polypeptide(L)'
;MLRYLVLLVSLICMSLMCSNFAIFHFTVICMKPGHNSSFSSNETQARDFSSFEEGILFATVSVGRIVGSYPAVKLFDLLGLKTSFTVFGILTGVGSLIVPVFGNSFVVIFVHRVIQ
;
A
#
# COMPACT_ATOMS: atom_id res chain seq x y z
N MET A 1 29.04 12.73 -11.32
CA MET A 1 28.17 11.70 -11.94
C MET A 1 27.37 10.89 -10.92
N LEU A 2 28.00 10.14 -10.01
CA LEU A 2 27.30 9.26 -9.05
C LEU A 2 26.26 9.99 -8.15
N ARG A 3 26.52 11.25 -7.76
CA ARG A 3 25.62 12.05 -6.93
C ARG A 3 24.27 12.36 -7.61
N TYR A 4 24.29 12.71 -8.89
CA TYR A 4 23.08 12.97 -9.68
C TYR A 4 22.29 11.69 -9.97
N LEU A 5 23.00 10.57 -10.17
CA LEU A 5 22.38 9.26 -10.37
C LEU A 5 21.58 8.82 -9.14
N VAL A 6 22.15 8.98 -7.94
CA VAL A 6 21.43 8.64 -6.69
C VAL A 6 20.19 9.51 -6.50
N LEU A 7 20.28 10.82 -6.76
CA LEU A 7 19.13 11.72 -6.68
C LEU A 7 18.03 11.34 -7.68
N LEU A 8 18.41 11.00 -8.92
CA LEU A 8 17.47 10.59 -9.97
C LEU A 8 16.79 9.26 -9.62
N VAL A 9 17.54 8.27 -9.13
CA VAL A 9 16.97 6.99 -8.68
C VAL A 9 16.03 7.19 -7.48
N SER A 10 16.41 8.04 -6.52
CA SER A 10 15.56 8.36 -5.37
C SER A 10 14.27 9.09 -5.80
N LEU A 11 14.35 9.97 -6.78
CA LEU A 11 13.17 10.63 -7.34
C LEU A 11 12.22 9.62 -7.99
N ILE A 12 12.74 8.76 -8.87
CA ILE A 12 11.94 7.76 -9.59
C ILE A 12 11.23 6.82 -8.61
N CYS A 13 11.90 6.33 -7.58
CA CYS A 13 11.26 5.40 -6.66
C CYS A 13 10.24 6.07 -5.73
N MET A 14 10.44 7.33 -5.32
CA MET A 14 9.37 8.07 -4.64
C MET A 14 8.15 8.25 -5.56
N SER A 15 8.35 8.51 -6.86
CA SER A 15 7.25 8.56 -7.84
C SER A 15 6.55 7.20 -7.99
N LEU A 16 7.29 6.09 -8.01
CA LEU A 16 6.72 4.74 -8.08
C LEU A 16 5.92 4.39 -6.82
N MET A 17 6.41 4.76 -5.62
CA MET A 17 5.67 4.59 -4.37
C MET A 17 4.35 5.37 -4.38
N CYS A 18 4.37 6.63 -4.83
CA CYS A 18 3.16 7.43 -4.98
C CYS A 18 2.19 6.83 -6.00
N SER A 19 2.67 6.25 -7.10
CA SER A 19 1.82 5.54 -8.07
C SER A 19 1.18 4.30 -7.46
N ASN A 20 1.94 3.47 -6.75
CA ASN A 20 1.41 2.28 -6.09
C ASN A 20 0.29 2.63 -5.09
N PHE A 21 0.47 3.71 -4.35
CA PHE A 21 -0.55 4.23 -3.44
C PHE A 21 -1.85 4.64 -4.17
N ALA A 22 -1.72 5.38 -5.28
CA ALA A 22 -2.86 5.84 -6.06
C ALA A 22 -3.62 4.67 -6.71
N ILE A 23 -2.90 3.71 -7.30
CA ILE A 23 -3.50 2.52 -7.91
C ILE A 23 -4.30 1.74 -6.87
N PHE A 24 -3.77 1.57 -5.65
CA PHE A 24 -4.46 0.85 -4.59
C PHE A 24 -5.76 1.53 -4.16
N HIS A 25 -5.81 2.86 -4.14
CA HIS A 25 -7.04 3.61 -3.89
C HIS A 25 -8.13 3.24 -4.91
N PHE A 26 -7.77 3.20 -6.20
CA PHE A 26 -8.68 2.72 -7.23
C PHE A 26 -9.03 1.24 -7.09
N THR A 27 -8.09 0.37 -6.73
CA THR A 27 -8.37 -1.06 -6.51
C THR A 27 -9.44 -1.28 -5.45
N VAL A 28 -9.40 -0.51 -4.36
CA VAL A 28 -10.41 -0.59 -3.29
C VAL A 28 -11.78 -0.12 -3.80
N ILE A 29 -11.84 1.03 -4.47
CA ILE A 29 -13.10 1.55 -5.07
C ILE A 29 -13.69 0.56 -6.09
N CYS A 30 -12.83 -0.09 -6.87
CA CYS A 30 -13.23 -1.04 -7.90
C CYS A 30 -13.62 -2.43 -7.34
N MET A 31 -13.39 -2.68 -6.05
CA MET A 31 -13.75 -3.95 -5.42
C MET A 31 -15.27 -3.96 -5.16
N LYS A 32 -16.01 -4.58 -6.08
CA LYS A 32 -17.48 -4.50 -6.13
C LYS A 32 -18.15 -5.31 -5.02
N PRO A 33 -19.24 -4.80 -4.41
CA PRO A 33 -20.03 -5.55 -3.45
C PRO A 33 -20.61 -6.83 -4.07
N GLY A 34 -20.53 -7.93 -3.33
CA GLY A 34 -21.14 -9.20 -3.67
C GLY A 34 -22.66 -9.06 -3.56
N HIS A 35 -23.33 -8.92 -4.70
CA HIS A 35 -24.78 -8.89 -4.71
C HIS A 35 -25.32 -10.24 -4.20
N ASN A 36 -26.00 -10.20 -3.06
CA ASN A 36 -26.68 -11.32 -2.43
C ASN A 36 -27.92 -11.73 -3.27
N SER A 37 -27.71 -12.28 -4.47
CA SER A 37 -28.75 -12.88 -5.29
C SER A 37 -28.49 -14.38 -5.42
N SER A 38 -29.35 -15.14 -4.76
CA SER A 38 -29.51 -16.58 -4.86
C SER A 38 -29.46 -17.09 -6.31
N PHE A 39 -28.31 -17.54 -6.83
CA PHE A 39 -28.23 -18.66 -7.78
C PHE A 39 -26.79 -19.07 -8.09
N SER A 40 -26.59 -20.38 -8.12
CA SER A 40 -25.54 -21.12 -8.83
C SER A 40 -24.09 -21.00 -8.35
N SER A 41 -23.62 -22.12 -7.82
CA SER A 41 -22.26 -22.64 -7.84
C SER A 41 -21.31 -22.00 -8.85
N ASN A 42 -20.12 -21.63 -8.34
CA ASN A 42 -18.85 -21.40 -9.05
C ASN A 42 -18.48 -19.96 -9.44
N GLU A 43 -18.68 -18.97 -8.55
CA GLU A 43 -18.17 -17.61 -8.75
C GLU A 43 -17.39 -17.14 -7.51
N THR A 44 -16.14 -16.72 -7.74
CA THR A 44 -15.19 -16.19 -6.76
C THR A 44 -15.82 -15.12 -5.88
N GLN A 45 -15.73 -15.30 -4.56
CA GLN A 45 -16.30 -14.47 -3.50
C GLN A 45 -16.01 -12.96 -3.71
N ALA A 46 -16.94 -12.25 -4.35
CA ALA A 46 -16.93 -10.80 -4.42
C ALA A 46 -17.20 -10.26 -3.01
N ARG A 47 -16.23 -9.56 -2.44
CA ARG A 47 -16.25 -9.09 -1.06
C ARG A 47 -17.02 -7.78 -0.97
N ASP A 48 -18.00 -7.74 -0.08
CA ASP A 48 -18.65 -6.50 0.34
C ASP A 48 -17.73 -5.72 1.29
N PHE A 49 -17.09 -4.66 0.81
CA PHE A 49 -16.59 -3.62 1.70
C PHE A 49 -17.72 -2.60 1.88
N SER A 50 -18.11 -2.33 3.12
CA SER A 50 -19.03 -1.24 3.41
C SER A 50 -18.37 0.10 3.07
N SER A 51 -19.12 1.10 2.60
CA SER A 51 -18.58 2.45 2.33
C SER A 51 -17.89 3.07 3.55
N PHE A 52 -18.24 2.64 4.76
CA PHE A 52 -17.54 3.03 5.99
C PHE A 52 -16.14 2.40 6.10
N GLU A 53 -15.99 1.12 5.75
CA GLU A 53 -14.72 0.40 5.80
C GLU A 53 -13.75 0.91 4.73
N GLU A 54 -14.25 1.23 3.53
CA GLU A 54 -13.46 1.88 2.47
C GLU A 54 -12.90 3.23 2.94
N GLY A 55 -13.74 4.04 3.60
CA GLY A 55 -13.34 5.32 4.17
C GLY A 55 -12.25 5.17 5.24
N ILE A 56 -12.38 4.19 6.13
CA ILE A 56 -11.34 3.87 7.12
C ILE A 56 -10.04 3.47 6.44
N LEU A 57 -10.12 2.67 5.38
CA LEU A 57 -8.96 2.22 4.64
C LEU A 57 -8.20 3.39 3.98
N PHE A 58 -8.92 4.41 3.50
CA PHE A 58 -8.33 5.64 2.95
C PHE A 58 -7.82 6.60 4.03
N ALA A 59 -8.44 6.64 5.21
CA ALA A 59 -7.95 7.46 6.32
C ALA A 59 -6.72 6.84 7.00
N THR A 60 -6.64 5.52 7.07
CA THR A 60 -5.57 4.81 7.81
C THR A 60 -4.19 5.08 7.21
N VAL A 61 -4.08 5.17 5.89
CA VAL A 61 -2.81 5.44 5.20
C VAL A 61 -2.26 6.85 5.46
N SER A 62 -3.14 7.87 5.56
CA SER A 62 -2.69 9.23 5.86
C SER A 62 -2.19 9.33 7.30
N VAL A 63 -2.90 8.68 8.23
CA VAL A 63 -2.46 8.54 9.64
C VAL A 63 -1.13 7.77 9.73
N GLY A 64 -1.01 6.65 9.02
CA GLY A 64 0.21 5.84 8.96
C GLY A 64 1.42 6.63 8.47
N ARG A 65 1.25 7.47 7.44
CA ARG A 65 2.33 8.34 6.93
C ARG A 65 2.75 9.43 7.91
N ILE A 66 1.81 10.03 8.63
CA ILE A 66 2.13 11.03 9.67
C ILE A 66 2.93 10.37 10.78
N VAL A 67 2.44 9.26 11.32
CA VAL A 67 3.10 8.54 12.43
C VAL A 67 4.43 7.94 11.98
N GLY A 68 4.50 7.40 10.76
CA GLY A 68 5.67 6.77 10.16
C GLY A 68 6.77 7.74 9.71
N SER A 69 6.46 9.04 9.56
CA SER A 69 7.45 10.05 9.17
C SER A 69 8.57 10.21 10.21
N TYR A 70 8.23 10.16 11.51
CA TYR A 70 9.19 10.28 12.60
C TYR A 70 10.22 9.13 12.64
N PRO A 71 9.82 7.84 12.64
CA PRO A 71 10.78 6.74 12.60
C PRO A 71 11.55 6.69 11.28
N ALA A 72 10.95 7.11 10.15
CA ALA A 72 11.66 7.18 8.88
C ALA A 72 12.85 8.15 8.94
N VAL A 73 12.67 9.33 9.55
CA VAL A 73 13.75 10.32 9.73
C VAL A 73 14.86 9.75 10.63
N LYS A 74 14.51 9.06 11.72
CA LYS A 74 15.49 8.38 12.58
C LYS A 74 16.23 7.27 11.84
N LEU A 75 15.56 6.55 10.95
CA LEU A 75 16.16 5.49 10.17
C LEU A 75 17.16 6.03 9.14
N PHE A 76 16.84 7.17 8.51
CA PHE A 76 17.76 7.85 7.58
C PHE A 76 19.05 8.31 8.28
N ASP A 77 18.97 8.71 9.55
CA ASP A 77 20.12 9.11 10.37
C ASP A 77 21.02 7.92 10.72
N LEU A 78 20.43 6.76 11.05
CA LEU A 78 21.17 5.58 11.52
C LEU A 78 21.72 4.68 10.40
N LEU A 79 20.91 4.40 9.38
CA LEU A 79 21.25 3.44 8.30
C LEU A 79 21.73 4.12 7.01
N GLY A 80 21.68 5.46 6.98
CA GLY A 80 22.00 6.26 5.81
C GLY A 80 20.92 6.19 4.72
N LEU A 81 21.02 7.13 3.78
CA LEU A 81 19.99 7.37 2.77
C LEU A 81 19.83 6.20 1.78
N LYS A 82 20.93 5.56 1.37
CA LYS A 82 20.94 4.51 0.36
C LYS A 82 20.20 3.26 0.81
N THR A 83 20.57 2.74 1.98
CA THR A 83 20.02 1.48 2.53
C THR A 83 18.56 1.65 2.91
N SER A 84 18.22 2.77 3.56
CA SER A 84 16.84 3.06 3.96
C SER A 84 15.90 3.04 2.74
N PHE A 85 16.33 3.66 1.65
CA PHE A 85 15.54 3.76 0.44
C PHE A 85 15.31 2.40 -0.24
N THR A 86 16.31 1.52 -0.25
CA THR A 86 16.16 0.14 -0.73
C THR A 86 15.22 -0.67 0.17
N VAL A 87 15.33 -0.54 1.49
CA VAL A 87 14.46 -1.25 2.44
C VAL A 87 13.00 -0.83 2.27
N PHE A 88 12.72 0.48 2.22
CA PHE A 88 11.38 1.00 1.97
C PHE A 88 10.82 0.53 0.62
N GLY A 89 11.64 0.57 -0.44
CA GLY A 89 11.29 0.08 -1.78
C GLY A 89 10.94 -1.41 -1.84
N ILE A 90 11.69 -2.26 -1.14
CA ILE A 90 11.41 -3.69 -1.07
C ILE A 90 10.15 -3.95 -0.25
N LEU A 91 9.99 -3.29 0.90
CA LEU A 91 8.84 -3.45 1.78
C LEU A 91 7.53 -3.11 1.06
N THR A 92 7.50 -1.98 0.33
CA THR A 92 6.32 -1.60 -0.46
C THR A 92 6.05 -2.56 -1.60
N GLY A 93 7.10 -3.06 -2.27
CA GLY A 93 6.97 -3.99 -3.38
C GLY A 93 6.39 -5.33 -2.93
N VAL A 94 6.97 -5.92 -1.90
CA VAL A 94 6.52 -7.19 -1.31
C VAL A 94 5.11 -7.05 -0.77
N GLY A 95 4.81 -5.96 -0.06
CA GLY A 95 3.47 -5.67 0.43
C GLY A 95 2.44 -5.64 -0.70
N SER A 96 2.76 -4.96 -1.81
CA SER A 96 1.85 -4.83 -2.96
C SER A 96 1.59 -6.15 -3.67
N LEU A 97 2.54 -7.10 -3.65
CA LEU A 97 2.37 -8.45 -4.17
C LEU A 97 1.52 -9.34 -3.24
N ILE A 98 1.59 -9.11 -1.93
CA ILE A 98 0.82 -9.88 -0.94
C ILE A 98 -0.66 -9.53 -0.99
N VAL A 99 -1.04 -8.29 -1.26
CA VAL A 99 -2.46 -7.86 -1.26
C VAL A 99 -3.35 -8.62 -2.24
N PRO A 100 -3.01 -8.81 -3.53
CA PRO A 100 -3.85 -9.58 -4.44
C PRO A 100 -3.90 -11.07 -4.07
N VAL A 101 -2.83 -11.62 -3.48
CA VAL A 101 -2.75 -13.04 -3.10
C VAL A 101 -3.55 -13.34 -1.83
N PHE A 102 -3.51 -12.46 -0.84
CA PHE A 102 -4.21 -12.58 0.44
C PHE A 102 -5.43 -11.66 0.52
N GLY A 103 -5.99 -11.34 -0.64
CA GLY A 103 -7.24 -10.61 -0.83
C GLY A 103 -8.45 -11.43 -0.40
N ASN A 104 -8.38 -12.13 0.73
CA ASN A 104 -9.53 -12.70 1.42
C ASN A 104 -9.78 -12.02 2.77
N SER A 105 -8.73 -11.54 3.46
CA SER A 105 -8.85 -10.94 4.80
C SER A 105 -8.74 -9.41 4.78
N PHE A 106 -9.74 -8.72 5.34
CA PHE A 106 -9.72 -7.26 5.58
C PHE A 106 -8.46 -6.81 6.34
N VAL A 107 -8.05 -7.60 7.33
CA VAL A 107 -6.87 -7.33 8.19
C VAL A 107 -5.58 -7.20 7.38
N VAL A 108 -5.37 -8.03 6.36
CA VAL A 108 -4.14 -8.00 5.56
C VAL A 108 -4.05 -6.70 4.75
N ILE A 109 -5.18 -6.27 4.19
CA ILE A 109 -5.29 -5.03 3.43
C ILE A 109 -5.11 -3.82 4.36
N PHE A 110 -5.68 -3.88 5.56
CA PHE A 110 -5.52 -2.86 6.58
C PHE A 110 -4.07 -2.72 7.04
N VAL A 111 -3.40 -3.84 7.36
CA VAL A 111 -1.99 -3.83 7.79
C VAL A 111 -1.08 -3.34 6.66
N HIS A 112 -1.33 -3.75 5.42
CA HIS A 112 -0.59 -3.24 4.26
C HIS A 112 -0.72 -1.72 4.11
N ARG A 113 -1.93 -1.18 4.30
CA ARG A 113 -2.21 0.27 4.28
C ARG A 113 -1.54 1.06 5.39
N VAL A 114 -1.31 0.46 6.56
CA VAL A 114 -0.56 1.09 7.66
C VAL A 114 0.94 1.12 7.37
N ILE A 115 1.44 0.08 6.68
CA ILE A 115 2.87 -0.09 6.37
C ILE A 115 3.33 0.76 5.19
N GLN A 116 2.43 1.05 4.24
CA GLN A 116 2.71 1.78 3.00
C GLN A 116 2.82 3.29 3.19
#